data_AF-A0A948S665-F1
#
_entry.id   AF-A0A948S665-F1
#
_cell.length_a   1.000
_cell.length_b   1.000
_cell.length_c   1.000
_cell.angle_alpha   90.00
_cell.angle_beta   90.00
_cell.angle_gamma   90.00
#
_symmetry.space_group_name_H-M   'P 1'
#
loop_
_entity.id
_entity.type
_entity.pdbx_description
1 polymer ?
#
loop_
_entity_poly.entity_id
_entity_poly.type
_entity_poly.pdbx_seq_one_letter_code
_entity_poly.pdbx_strand_id
1 'polypeptide(L)'
;MKLFSFKGGIKPDPNKTQSTVLPIAQAPLTSRYIVPLHQSVGGTPRPTVQVGERVLKGQRIGEADGWISAAVHAPTSGTVVEIGPHIIPHPSGLATDCVVIEADGRDAWIERTPFDLDQAEPDAVRDYLRDMGIVGLGGAVFPSHVKLSVPRGKQVEQLIINGAECEPFITCDDRLMREQATEVVQGSLLFGRLLNAGKVLIGIEDNKPEAIAALKEAQQQLEAPLEIVTVPTIYPTGGAKELIRVLTGKEVPGSRRSTDFGVQVFNVATVQSAWRAITYGEPLISRIVTISGAVGEARNWSVPIGMPINVLVKLAQPRTDMDGVIMGGPMMGFRIPATAAPVIKATNSLIVHAPGLFPPKPAELPCIRCGSCAQACPQELQPFELYWWSRSAKFEKLENYKLFDCIECGCCDFVCPSHIPLVNYFRFAKSEILAEQREQQIADAARERHEFRQERAEREKREKAERLAKANAARKAEGKDLSAAALSPSPKTAPANDPDAAPDISSHPDQASTPISMDNHPVLDATAKQAAILAATERARLKREKHAGKSRDTTH
;
A
#
# COMPACT_ATOMS: atom_id res chain seq x y z
N MET A 1 -25.76 -7.11 22.97
CA MET A 1 -25.11 -5.80 22.72
C MET A 1 -26.00 -4.98 21.80
N LYS A 2 -26.14 -3.67 22.02
CA LYS A 2 -26.91 -2.78 21.11
C LYS A 2 -26.06 -2.45 19.88
N LEU A 3 -26.62 -2.64 18.68
CA LEU A 3 -25.99 -2.23 17.43
C LEU A 3 -26.39 -0.78 17.08
N PHE A 4 -25.51 -0.12 16.33
CA PHE A 4 -25.73 1.20 15.74
C PHE A 4 -25.79 1.07 14.22
N SER A 5 -26.19 2.15 13.55
CA SER A 5 -26.21 2.25 12.09
C SER A 5 -25.32 3.38 11.60
N PHE A 6 -24.93 3.30 10.33
CA PHE A 6 -24.33 4.41 9.58
C PHE A 6 -25.27 4.79 8.43
N LYS A 7 -25.11 6.00 7.89
CA LYS A 7 -25.92 6.46 6.76
C LYS A 7 -25.38 5.91 5.44
N GLY A 8 -26.27 5.74 4.46
CA GLY A 8 -25.89 5.29 3.12
C GLY A 8 -25.53 3.81 3.06
N GLY A 9 -24.62 3.48 2.15
CA GLY A 9 -24.38 2.09 1.76
C GLY A 9 -25.42 1.55 0.77
N ILE A 10 -25.18 0.34 0.28
CA ILE A 10 -26.01 -0.35 -0.71
C ILE A 10 -26.10 -1.84 -0.38
N LYS A 11 -27.03 -2.53 -1.04
CA LYS A 11 -27.22 -3.99 -0.93
C LYS A 11 -27.10 -4.63 -2.32
N PRO A 12 -25.89 -4.80 -2.85
CA PRO A 12 -25.69 -5.52 -4.10
C PRO A 12 -26.00 -7.01 -3.90
N ASP A 13 -26.29 -7.71 -5.00
CA ASP A 13 -26.44 -9.17 -4.96
C ASP A 13 -25.13 -9.81 -4.47
N PRO A 14 -25.17 -10.61 -3.39
CA PRO A 14 -23.96 -11.05 -2.70
C PRO A 14 -23.11 -12.01 -3.53
N ASN A 15 -23.72 -12.84 -4.39
CA ASN A 15 -23.04 -13.82 -5.25
C ASN A 15 -22.05 -14.76 -4.52
N LYS A 16 -22.26 -15.01 -3.22
CA LYS A 16 -21.34 -15.80 -2.38
C LYS A 16 -21.50 -17.32 -2.55
N THR A 17 -22.73 -17.79 -2.75
CA THR A 17 -23.09 -19.23 -2.72
C THR A 17 -22.23 -20.10 -3.64
N GLN A 18 -21.88 -19.60 -4.83
CA GLN A 18 -21.08 -20.35 -5.81
C GLN A 18 -19.73 -20.86 -5.25
N SER A 19 -19.14 -20.15 -4.28
CA SER A 19 -17.80 -20.44 -3.77
C SER A 19 -17.79 -20.98 -2.34
N THR A 20 -18.97 -21.16 -1.72
CA THR A 20 -19.10 -21.65 -0.35
C THR A 20 -19.49 -23.13 -0.25
N VAL A 21 -19.77 -23.81 -1.36
CA VAL A 21 -20.22 -25.21 -1.37
C VAL A 21 -19.07 -26.18 -1.09
N LEU A 22 -17.88 -25.88 -1.61
CA LEU A 22 -16.71 -26.75 -1.49
C LEU A 22 -15.78 -26.27 -0.37
N PRO A 23 -15.06 -27.19 0.31
CA PRO A 23 -14.09 -26.83 1.33
C PRO A 23 -12.89 -26.08 0.73
N ILE A 24 -12.11 -25.42 1.57
CA ILE A 24 -10.83 -24.83 1.16
C ILE A 24 -9.91 -25.95 0.65
N ALA A 25 -9.47 -25.85 -0.60
CA ALA A 25 -8.51 -26.78 -1.18
C ALA A 25 -7.08 -26.20 -1.12
N GLN A 26 -6.07 -27.07 -1.01
CA GLN A 26 -4.67 -26.65 -1.14
C GLN A 26 -4.31 -26.54 -2.62
N ALA A 27 -3.77 -25.41 -3.05
CA ALA A 27 -3.28 -25.27 -4.41
C ALA A 27 -2.06 -26.20 -4.62
N PRO A 28 -2.01 -26.97 -5.72
CA PRO A 28 -0.87 -27.82 -6.02
C PRO A 28 0.40 -26.99 -6.24
N LEU A 29 1.56 -27.59 -6.00
CA LEU A 29 2.83 -26.94 -6.29
C LEU A 29 2.96 -26.66 -7.78
N THR A 30 3.55 -25.52 -8.12
CA THR A 30 3.92 -25.15 -9.48
C THR A 30 5.44 -25.15 -9.63
N SER A 31 5.94 -25.18 -10.86
CA SER A 31 7.39 -25.17 -11.11
C SER A 31 8.03 -23.83 -10.77
N ARG A 32 7.30 -22.71 -10.91
CA ARG A 32 7.87 -21.36 -10.79
C ARG A 32 7.02 -20.44 -9.92
N TYR A 33 7.67 -19.73 -9.00
CA TYR A 33 7.08 -18.71 -8.13
C TYR A 33 7.77 -17.37 -8.34
N ILE A 34 7.00 -16.29 -8.43
CA ILE A 34 7.50 -14.91 -8.56
C ILE A 34 7.08 -14.17 -7.30
N VAL A 35 7.97 -14.00 -6.33
CA VAL A 35 7.63 -13.45 -5.02
C VAL A 35 8.03 -11.97 -4.96
N PRO A 36 7.07 -11.02 -4.96
CA PRO A 36 7.42 -9.62 -4.88
C PRO A 36 8.02 -9.27 -3.52
N LEU A 37 9.04 -8.41 -3.50
CA LEU A 37 9.61 -7.91 -2.25
C LEU A 37 8.66 -6.87 -1.64
N HIS A 38 8.21 -5.90 -2.44
CA HIS A 38 7.26 -4.89 -1.98
C HIS A 38 5.82 -5.46 -1.93
N GLN A 39 5.42 -5.98 -0.77
CA GLN A 39 4.07 -6.51 -0.54
C GLN A 39 3.40 -5.92 0.71
N SER A 40 3.79 -4.73 1.14
CA SER A 40 3.16 -4.03 2.27
C SER A 40 3.40 -2.54 2.17
N VAL A 41 2.56 -1.73 2.81
CA VAL A 41 2.81 -0.29 2.95
C VAL A 41 4.16 -0.05 3.63
N GLY A 42 4.95 0.89 3.07
CA GLY A 42 6.18 1.40 3.68
C GLY A 42 7.43 1.04 2.88
N GLY A 43 8.51 0.66 3.57
CA GLY A 43 9.81 0.35 2.96
C GLY A 43 9.79 -0.93 2.13
N THR A 44 10.61 -0.97 1.08
CA THR A 44 10.73 -2.12 0.18
C THR A 44 11.74 -3.12 0.76
N PRO A 45 11.32 -4.34 1.14
CA PRO A 45 12.21 -5.33 1.72
C PRO A 45 13.46 -5.59 0.88
N ARG A 46 14.63 -5.60 1.53
CA ARG A 46 15.91 -5.83 0.85
C ARG A 46 16.14 -7.32 0.64
N PRO A 47 16.50 -7.79 -0.58
CA PRO A 47 16.76 -9.20 -0.81
C PRO A 47 17.88 -9.73 0.12
N THR A 48 17.67 -10.89 0.72
CA THR A 48 18.66 -11.57 1.59
C THR A 48 19.27 -12.82 0.96
N VAL A 49 18.94 -13.08 -0.30
CA VAL A 49 19.36 -14.25 -1.08
C VAL A 49 19.97 -13.81 -2.41
N GLN A 50 20.69 -14.70 -3.07
CA GLN A 50 21.33 -14.43 -4.37
C GLN A 50 20.85 -15.40 -5.47
N VAL A 51 20.99 -15.00 -6.73
CA VAL A 51 20.71 -15.88 -7.87
C VAL A 51 21.64 -17.11 -7.81
N GLY A 52 21.06 -18.30 -8.00
CA GLY A 52 21.72 -19.59 -7.86
C GLY A 52 21.62 -20.20 -6.46
N GLU A 53 21.15 -19.45 -5.46
CA GLU A 53 21.02 -19.95 -4.09
C GLU A 53 19.84 -20.92 -3.95
N ARG A 54 20.04 -22.02 -3.22
CA ARG A 54 18.96 -22.92 -2.82
C ARG A 54 18.25 -22.36 -1.58
N VAL A 55 16.93 -22.26 -1.65
CA VAL A 55 16.09 -21.80 -0.54
C VAL A 55 15.14 -22.90 -0.07
N LEU A 56 14.80 -22.87 1.21
CA LEU A 56 13.79 -23.73 1.83
C LEU A 56 12.46 -22.98 1.98
N LYS A 57 11.35 -23.72 2.07
CA LYS A 57 10.03 -23.16 2.35
C LYS A 57 10.02 -22.47 3.71
N GLY A 58 9.52 -21.24 3.74
CA GLY A 58 9.50 -20.39 4.94
C GLY A 58 10.82 -19.65 5.18
N GLN A 59 11.89 -19.90 4.41
CA GLN A 59 13.14 -19.14 4.53
C GLN A 59 12.90 -17.67 4.17
N ARG A 60 13.46 -16.76 4.97
CA ARG A 60 13.43 -15.33 4.67
C ARG A 60 14.26 -15.05 3.41
N ILE A 61 13.65 -14.38 2.45
CA ILE A 61 14.27 -13.96 1.18
C ILE A 61 14.31 -12.44 1.03
N GLY A 62 13.59 -11.72 1.88
CA GLY A 62 13.65 -10.26 1.97
C GLY A 62 13.52 -9.79 3.42
N GLU A 63 14.45 -8.97 3.88
CA GLU A 63 14.43 -8.34 5.21
C GLU A 63 13.63 -7.04 5.19
N ALA A 64 12.91 -6.75 6.27
CA ALA A 64 12.12 -5.52 6.39
C ALA A 64 13.02 -4.27 6.31
N ASP A 65 12.59 -3.27 5.54
CA ASP A 65 13.31 -2.01 5.35
C ASP A 65 12.70 -0.88 6.19
N GLY A 66 13.39 -0.47 7.25
CA GLY A 66 12.91 0.57 8.16
C GLY A 66 11.77 0.10 9.09
N TRP A 67 11.15 1.05 9.79
CA TRP A 67 10.15 0.74 10.83
C TRP A 67 8.82 0.24 10.26
N ILE A 68 8.35 0.84 9.17
CA ILE A 68 7.10 0.46 8.49
C ILE A 68 7.48 -0.42 7.31
N SER A 69 7.69 -1.71 7.55
CA SER A 69 7.95 -2.73 6.52
C SER A 69 7.76 -4.11 7.13
N ALA A 70 7.66 -5.15 6.31
CA ALA A 70 7.51 -6.53 6.77
C ALA A 70 8.37 -7.47 5.92
N ALA A 71 8.90 -8.53 6.53
CA ALA A 71 9.76 -9.48 5.83
C ALA A 71 9.00 -10.31 4.77
N VAL A 72 9.76 -10.88 3.84
CA VAL A 72 9.27 -11.73 2.74
C VAL A 72 9.97 -13.07 2.79
N HIS A 73 9.22 -14.14 2.53
CA HIS A 73 9.67 -15.51 2.70
C HIS A 73 9.40 -16.35 1.45
N ALA A 74 10.21 -17.38 1.24
CA ALA A 74 10.04 -18.34 0.16
C ALA A 74 8.77 -19.19 0.38
N PRO A 75 7.86 -19.26 -0.61
CA PRO A 75 6.62 -20.03 -0.51
C PRO A 75 6.81 -21.55 -0.59
N THR A 76 7.93 -22.00 -1.13
CA THR A 76 8.30 -23.40 -1.30
C THR A 76 9.83 -23.53 -1.34
N SER A 77 10.34 -24.76 -1.32
CA SER A 77 11.77 -25.03 -1.54
C SER A 77 12.13 -25.01 -3.03
N GLY A 78 13.32 -24.53 -3.34
CA GLY A 78 13.74 -24.40 -4.73
C GLY A 78 15.07 -23.68 -4.89
N THR A 79 15.32 -23.18 -6.10
CA THR A 79 16.50 -22.39 -6.43
C THR A 79 16.07 -21.00 -6.87
N VAL A 80 16.72 -19.96 -6.35
CA VAL A 80 16.53 -18.59 -6.81
C VAL A 80 17.14 -18.47 -8.20
N VAL A 81 16.32 -18.16 -9.20
CA VAL A 81 16.78 -18.06 -10.60
C VAL A 81 16.89 -16.63 -11.09
N GLU A 82 16.24 -15.68 -10.42
CA GLU A 82 16.21 -14.28 -10.81
C GLU A 82 15.85 -13.40 -9.61
N ILE A 83 16.48 -12.22 -9.53
CA ILE A 83 16.09 -11.14 -8.63
C ILE A 83 16.00 -9.88 -9.50
N GLY A 84 14.79 -9.35 -9.69
CA GLY A 84 14.58 -8.24 -10.62
C GLY A 84 13.11 -7.87 -10.82
N PRO A 85 12.83 -6.92 -11.73
CA PRO A 85 11.51 -6.34 -11.87
C PRO A 85 10.51 -7.27 -12.59
N HIS A 86 9.38 -7.56 -11.95
CA HIS A 86 8.23 -8.24 -12.57
C HIS A 86 6.93 -7.47 -12.37
N ILE A 87 6.01 -7.62 -13.33
CA ILE A 87 4.64 -7.08 -13.23
C ILE A 87 3.92 -7.76 -12.07
N ILE A 88 3.36 -6.94 -11.19
CA ILE A 88 2.49 -7.38 -10.08
C ILE A 88 1.03 -7.01 -10.35
N PRO A 89 0.06 -7.69 -9.73
CA PRO A 89 -1.34 -7.34 -9.88
C PRO A 89 -1.64 -6.06 -9.10
N HIS A 90 -1.38 -4.92 -9.73
CA HIS A 90 -1.65 -3.57 -9.22
C HIS A 90 -2.32 -2.72 -10.33
N PRO A 91 -3.24 -1.78 -10.01
CA PRO A 91 -3.93 -0.97 -11.02
C PRO A 91 -3.02 -0.18 -11.97
N SER A 92 -1.82 0.19 -11.52
CA SER A 92 -0.83 0.91 -12.36
C SER A 92 -0.13 0.02 -13.39
N GLY A 93 -0.17 -1.31 -13.24
CA GLY A 93 0.59 -2.24 -14.07
C GLY A 93 2.12 -2.11 -13.96
N LEU A 94 2.62 -1.38 -12.97
CA LEU A 94 4.05 -1.20 -12.76
C LEU A 94 4.71 -2.48 -12.26
N ALA A 95 5.99 -2.63 -12.60
CA ALA A 95 6.83 -3.70 -12.10
C ALA A 95 7.39 -3.36 -10.70
N THR A 96 7.74 -4.38 -9.95
CA THR A 96 8.49 -4.26 -8.69
C THR A 96 9.52 -5.38 -8.62
N ASP A 97 10.55 -5.19 -7.81
CA ASP A 97 11.56 -6.21 -7.60
C ASP A 97 10.96 -7.44 -6.93
N CYS A 98 11.21 -8.59 -7.53
CA CYS A 98 10.76 -9.90 -7.09
C CYS A 98 11.94 -10.85 -6.99
N VAL A 99 11.79 -11.86 -6.14
CA VAL A 99 12.65 -13.05 -6.12
C VAL A 99 11.90 -14.17 -6.83
N VAL A 100 12.49 -14.70 -7.91
CA VAL A 100 11.91 -15.81 -8.68
C VAL A 100 12.54 -17.11 -8.23
N ILE A 101 11.70 -18.09 -7.88
CA ILE A 101 12.10 -19.40 -7.38
C ILE A 101 11.58 -20.46 -8.35
N GLU A 102 12.48 -21.28 -8.89
CA GLU A 102 12.12 -22.56 -9.51
C GLU A 102 12.05 -23.63 -8.42
N ALA A 103 10.86 -24.19 -8.22
CA ALA A 103 10.57 -25.16 -7.20
C ALA A 103 11.26 -26.50 -7.48
N ASP A 104 11.81 -27.14 -6.44
CA ASP A 104 12.43 -28.46 -6.55
C ASP A 104 11.42 -29.62 -6.41
N GLY A 105 10.13 -29.30 -6.25
CA GLY A 105 9.03 -30.26 -6.06
C GLY A 105 9.00 -30.92 -4.68
N ARG A 106 9.91 -30.57 -3.76
CA ARG A 106 10.01 -31.22 -2.43
C ARG A 106 9.23 -30.50 -1.35
N ASP A 107 8.97 -29.21 -1.52
CA ASP A 107 8.27 -28.35 -0.54
C ASP A 107 8.89 -28.41 0.87
N ALA A 108 10.22 -28.55 0.94
CA ALA A 108 10.97 -28.78 2.16
C ALA A 108 11.02 -27.50 3.01
N TRP A 109 10.52 -27.59 4.24
CA TRP A 109 10.50 -26.50 5.20
C TRP A 109 11.87 -26.23 5.83
N ILE A 110 12.09 -24.97 6.23
CA ILE A 110 13.04 -24.66 7.29
C ILE A 110 12.66 -25.39 8.59
N GLU A 111 13.60 -25.51 9.52
CA GLU A 111 13.24 -25.87 10.89
C GLU A 111 12.27 -24.81 11.45
N ARG A 112 11.16 -25.28 12.02
CA ARG A 112 10.11 -24.43 12.58
C ARG A 112 10.07 -24.61 14.08
N THR A 113 10.27 -23.52 14.80
CA THR A 113 10.20 -23.49 16.26
C THR A 113 9.06 -22.57 16.67
N PRO A 114 8.12 -23.04 17.52
CA PRO A 114 7.14 -22.16 18.15
C PRO A 114 7.84 -21.01 18.88
N PHE A 115 7.23 -19.83 18.85
CA PHE A 115 7.71 -18.68 19.58
C PHE A 115 7.15 -18.70 21.01
N ASP A 116 8.04 -18.63 22.01
CA ASP A 116 7.64 -18.62 23.41
C ASP A 116 7.00 -17.26 23.77
N LEU A 117 5.67 -17.22 23.84
CA LEU A 117 4.91 -16.03 24.21
C LEU A 117 4.96 -15.71 25.71
N ASP A 118 5.21 -16.70 26.57
CA ASP A 118 5.04 -16.52 28.01
C ASP A 118 6.24 -15.81 28.64
N GLN A 119 7.41 -15.91 27.99
CA GLN A 119 8.64 -15.23 28.40
C GLN A 119 8.95 -13.98 27.56
N ALA A 120 8.13 -13.65 26.56
CA ALA A 120 8.42 -12.57 25.63
C ALA A 120 7.74 -11.25 26.02
N GLU A 121 8.51 -10.16 25.94
CA GLU A 121 7.96 -8.81 25.98
C GLU A 121 7.11 -8.51 24.73
N PRO A 122 6.04 -7.69 24.84
CA PRO A 122 5.17 -7.38 23.70
C PRO A 122 5.89 -6.81 22.47
N ASP A 123 7.00 -6.09 22.68
CA ASP A 123 7.84 -5.56 21.60
C ASP A 123 8.55 -6.68 20.82
N ALA A 124 9.06 -7.71 21.52
CA ALA A 124 9.70 -8.86 20.89
C ALA A 124 8.70 -9.68 20.06
N VAL A 125 7.46 -9.82 20.53
CA VAL A 125 6.39 -10.46 19.75
C VAL A 125 6.10 -9.64 18.48
N ARG A 126 6.05 -8.31 18.59
CA ARG A 126 5.83 -7.44 17.43
C ARG A 126 6.96 -7.51 16.41
N ASP A 127 8.21 -7.49 16.86
CA ASP A 127 9.36 -7.68 15.98
C ASP A 127 9.35 -9.05 15.32
N TYR A 128 9.01 -10.11 16.06
CA TYR A 128 8.84 -11.44 15.49
C TYR A 128 7.74 -11.48 14.43
N LEU A 129 6.58 -10.86 14.65
CA LEU A 129 5.51 -10.80 13.64
C LEU A 129 5.92 -10.00 12.39
N ARG A 130 6.72 -8.93 12.53
CA ARG A 130 7.32 -8.20 11.40
C ARG A 130 8.22 -9.13 10.58
N ASP A 131 9.06 -9.87 11.30
CA ASP A 131 10.07 -10.78 10.79
C ASP A 131 9.47 -12.05 10.18
N MET A 132 8.25 -12.43 10.57
CA MET A 132 7.42 -13.47 9.95
C MET A 132 6.58 -12.95 8.78
N GLY A 133 6.70 -11.65 8.48
CA GLY A 133 6.08 -11.01 7.33
C GLY A 133 4.58 -10.78 7.49
N ILE A 134 4.05 -10.74 8.72
CA ILE A 134 2.62 -10.61 8.99
C ILE A 134 2.14 -9.18 8.71
N VAL A 135 1.11 -9.09 7.88
CA VAL A 135 0.51 -7.83 7.40
C VAL A 135 -1.01 -7.93 7.42
N GLY A 136 -1.70 -6.80 7.35
CA GLY A 136 -3.15 -6.76 7.26
C GLY A 136 -3.70 -7.36 5.97
N LEU A 137 -4.34 -8.53 6.06
CA LEU A 137 -4.86 -9.30 4.93
C LEU A 137 -6.24 -8.84 4.39
N GLY A 138 -6.83 -7.80 5.00
CA GLY A 138 -8.09 -7.20 4.59
C GLY A 138 -8.01 -6.21 3.41
N GLY A 139 -6.85 -6.09 2.74
CA GLY A 139 -6.70 -5.33 1.49
C GLY A 139 -5.55 -4.33 1.49
N ALA A 140 -5.45 -3.47 2.50
CA ALA A 140 -4.42 -2.40 2.53
C ALA A 140 -2.99 -2.89 2.79
N VAL A 141 -2.82 -4.14 3.24
CA VAL A 141 -1.50 -4.77 3.48
C VAL A 141 -0.57 -3.95 4.38
N PHE A 142 -1.16 -3.33 5.41
CA PHE A 142 -0.40 -2.55 6.39
C PHE A 142 0.34 -3.49 7.37
N PRO A 143 1.63 -3.28 7.68
CA PRO A 143 2.38 -4.14 8.60
C PRO A 143 1.72 -4.28 9.97
N SER A 144 1.49 -5.52 10.41
CA SER A 144 0.69 -5.79 11.60
C SER A 144 1.40 -5.36 12.88
N HIS A 145 2.73 -5.44 12.94
CA HIS A 145 3.51 -5.00 14.10
C HIS A 145 3.33 -3.50 14.38
N VAL A 146 3.35 -2.66 13.33
CA VAL A 146 3.10 -1.21 13.45
C VAL A 146 1.69 -0.95 13.97
N LYS A 147 0.72 -1.72 13.49
CA LYS A 147 -0.68 -1.58 13.89
C LYS A 147 -0.95 -2.09 15.30
N LEU A 148 -0.12 -3.01 15.79
CA LEU A 148 -0.10 -3.50 17.17
C LEU A 148 0.63 -2.55 18.13
N SER A 149 1.46 -1.65 17.61
CA SER A 149 2.12 -0.61 18.42
C SER A 149 1.14 0.49 18.81
N VAL A 150 0.64 0.43 20.05
CA VAL A 150 -0.21 1.47 20.63
C VAL A 150 0.65 2.68 20.98
N PRO A 151 0.29 3.91 20.55
CA PRO A 151 1.02 5.11 20.93
C PRO A 151 1.05 5.32 22.45
N ARG A 152 2.17 5.86 22.97
CA ARG A 152 2.30 6.16 24.41
C ARG A 152 1.13 7.01 24.91
N GLY A 153 0.58 6.65 26.06
CA GLY A 153 -0.55 7.34 26.69
C GLY A 153 -1.92 7.04 26.08
N LYS A 154 -2.01 6.12 25.11
CA LYS A 154 -3.29 5.62 24.58
C LYS A 154 -3.52 4.19 25.04
N GLN A 155 -4.80 3.83 25.15
CA GLN A 155 -5.24 2.48 25.46
C GLN A 155 -6.26 2.03 24.41
N VAL A 156 -6.26 0.73 24.10
CA VAL A 156 -7.29 0.11 23.27
C VAL A 156 -8.41 -0.36 24.20
N GLU A 157 -9.53 0.35 24.23
CA GLU A 157 -10.72 -0.07 24.95
C GLU A 157 -11.38 -1.27 24.25
N GLN A 158 -11.39 -1.26 22.91
CA GLN A 158 -12.08 -2.25 22.09
C GLN A 158 -11.21 -2.68 20.92
N LEU A 159 -10.94 -3.99 20.85
CA LEU A 159 -10.39 -4.66 19.68
C LEU A 159 -11.54 -5.23 18.86
N ILE A 160 -11.60 -4.90 17.58
CA ILE A 160 -12.57 -5.44 16.62
C ILE A 160 -11.83 -6.32 15.62
N ILE A 161 -12.27 -7.55 15.50
CA ILE A 161 -11.88 -8.48 14.44
C ILE A 161 -12.96 -8.46 13.38
N ASN A 162 -12.60 -8.01 12.20
CA ASN A 162 -13.47 -7.82 11.06
C ASN A 162 -13.56 -9.13 10.26
N GLY A 163 -14.69 -9.80 10.42
CA GLY A 163 -15.14 -10.93 9.59
C GLY A 163 -16.36 -10.56 8.73
N ALA A 164 -16.58 -9.27 8.46
CA ALA A 164 -17.76 -8.82 7.73
C ALA A 164 -17.73 -9.28 6.27
N GLU A 165 -16.59 -9.13 5.57
CA GLU A 165 -16.39 -9.54 4.17
C GLU A 165 -17.59 -9.16 3.27
N CYS A 166 -17.80 -7.85 3.11
CA CYS A 166 -19.00 -7.30 2.50
C CYS A 166 -18.96 -7.20 0.95
N GLU A 167 -17.80 -7.39 0.32
CA GLU A 167 -17.68 -7.40 -1.14
C GLU A 167 -18.41 -8.62 -1.74
N PRO A 168 -19.23 -8.43 -2.79
CA PRO A 168 -19.81 -9.55 -3.53
C PRO A 168 -18.74 -10.48 -4.09
N PHE A 169 -19.09 -11.74 -4.32
CA PHE A 169 -18.22 -12.82 -4.84
C PHE A 169 -17.05 -13.27 -3.93
N ILE A 170 -16.65 -12.49 -2.93
CA ILE A 170 -15.54 -12.85 -2.02
C ILE A 170 -16.08 -13.70 -0.86
N THR A 171 -15.43 -14.81 -0.56
CA THR A 171 -15.82 -15.76 0.51
C THR A 171 -14.63 -16.37 1.26
N CYS A 172 -13.41 -15.86 1.07
CA CYS A 172 -12.20 -16.40 1.68
C CYS A 172 -12.21 -16.30 3.20
N ASP A 173 -12.69 -15.19 3.75
CA ASP A 173 -12.81 -14.96 5.19
C ASP A 173 -13.99 -15.74 5.78
N ASP A 174 -15.10 -15.85 5.04
CA ASP A 174 -16.24 -16.70 5.41
C ASP A 174 -15.79 -18.17 5.57
N ARG A 175 -15.12 -18.73 4.56
CA ARG A 175 -14.61 -20.10 4.62
C ARG A 175 -13.53 -20.29 5.69
N LEU A 176 -12.65 -19.30 5.88
CA LEU A 176 -11.67 -19.33 6.96
C LEU A 176 -12.37 -19.44 8.32
N MET A 177 -13.38 -18.61 8.58
CA MET A 177 -14.10 -18.63 9.86
C MET A 177 -14.90 -19.91 10.08
N ARG A 178 -15.35 -20.58 9.01
CA ARG A 178 -16.03 -21.88 9.11
C ARG A 178 -15.07 -23.03 9.41
N GLU A 179 -13.95 -23.09 8.69
CA GLU A 179 -13.05 -24.25 8.69
C GLU A 179 -11.91 -24.15 9.70
N GLN A 180 -11.55 -22.93 10.12
CA GLN A 180 -10.41 -22.64 11.00
C GLN A 180 -10.80 -21.70 12.15
N ALA A 181 -12.05 -21.83 12.64
CA ALA A 181 -12.63 -21.00 13.70
C ALA A 181 -11.75 -20.91 14.96
N THR A 182 -11.21 -22.05 15.40
CA THR A 182 -10.34 -22.13 16.58
C THR A 182 -9.09 -21.27 16.44
N GLU A 183 -8.44 -21.29 15.28
CA GLU A 183 -7.26 -20.46 15.00
C GLU A 183 -7.60 -18.97 14.98
N VAL A 184 -8.78 -18.61 14.44
CA VAL A 184 -9.27 -17.23 14.43
C VAL A 184 -9.53 -16.73 15.86
N VAL A 185 -10.19 -17.53 16.70
CA VAL A 185 -10.45 -17.20 18.11
C VAL A 185 -9.14 -17.04 18.88
N GLN A 186 -8.22 -18.00 18.75
CA GLN A 186 -6.90 -17.93 19.39
C GLN A 186 -6.08 -16.71 18.97
N GLY A 187 -6.03 -16.41 17.67
CA GLY A 187 -5.39 -15.19 17.17
C GLY A 187 -6.03 -13.91 17.68
N SER A 188 -7.35 -13.90 17.84
CA SER A 188 -8.10 -12.77 18.41
C SER A 188 -7.71 -12.54 19.87
N LEU A 189 -7.56 -13.61 20.66
CA LEU A 189 -7.09 -13.54 22.05
C LEU A 189 -5.63 -13.06 22.14
N LEU A 190 -4.76 -13.57 21.27
CA LEU A 190 -3.37 -13.11 21.16
C LEU A 190 -3.31 -11.59 20.94
N PHE A 191 -4.08 -11.06 20.00
CA PHE A 191 -4.11 -9.63 19.71
C PHE A 191 -4.72 -8.84 20.86
N GLY A 192 -5.73 -9.39 21.53
CA GLY A 192 -6.30 -8.83 22.76
C GLY A 192 -5.24 -8.66 23.85
N ARG A 193 -4.42 -9.70 24.11
CA ARG A 193 -3.30 -9.66 25.07
C ARG A 193 -2.24 -8.63 24.67
N LEU A 194 -1.80 -8.63 23.41
CA LEU A 194 -0.75 -7.73 22.93
C LEU A 194 -1.13 -6.24 23.00
N LEU A 195 -2.42 -5.94 22.82
CA LEU A 195 -2.94 -4.58 22.89
C LEU A 195 -3.40 -4.16 24.29
N ASN A 196 -3.40 -5.10 25.25
CA ASN A 196 -4.09 -4.95 26.53
C ASN A 196 -5.52 -4.41 26.34
N ALA A 197 -6.25 -5.04 25.41
CA ALA A 197 -7.55 -4.58 24.99
C ALA A 197 -8.61 -4.84 26.08
N GLY A 198 -9.42 -3.82 26.40
CA GLY A 198 -10.49 -3.98 27.40
C GLY A 198 -11.58 -4.98 26.97
N LYS A 199 -11.91 -5.01 25.68
CA LYS A 199 -12.90 -5.92 25.10
C LYS A 199 -12.50 -6.38 23.71
N VAL A 200 -12.72 -7.65 23.38
CA VAL A 200 -12.49 -8.21 22.04
C VAL A 200 -13.83 -8.56 21.40
N LEU A 201 -14.08 -8.03 20.20
CA LEU A 201 -15.30 -8.24 19.41
C LEU A 201 -14.95 -8.87 18.07
N ILE A 202 -15.70 -9.87 17.62
CA ILE A 202 -15.63 -10.39 16.24
C ILE A 202 -16.92 -9.98 15.53
N GLY A 203 -16.83 -9.05 14.58
CA GLY A 203 -17.97 -8.55 13.81
C GLY A 203 -18.17 -9.34 12.52
N ILE A 204 -19.35 -9.95 12.35
CA ILE A 204 -19.66 -10.84 11.21
C ILE A 204 -21.03 -10.50 10.65
N GLU A 205 -21.17 -10.43 9.33
CA GLU A 205 -22.48 -10.18 8.70
C GLU A 205 -23.49 -11.33 8.92
N ASP A 206 -24.77 -10.99 9.01
CA ASP A 206 -25.89 -11.93 9.20
C ASP A 206 -26.07 -12.94 8.06
N ASN A 207 -25.50 -12.69 6.88
CA ASN A 207 -25.48 -13.61 5.75
C ASN A 207 -24.49 -14.79 5.89
N LYS A 208 -23.77 -14.93 7.01
CA LYS A 208 -22.78 -16.00 7.27
C LYS A 208 -23.14 -16.86 8.51
N PRO A 209 -24.31 -17.53 8.54
CA PRO A 209 -24.75 -18.27 9.73
C PRO A 209 -23.81 -19.41 10.12
N GLU A 210 -23.22 -20.11 9.16
CA GLU A 210 -22.27 -21.21 9.42
C GLU A 210 -20.96 -20.72 10.06
N ALA A 211 -20.42 -19.58 9.62
CA ALA A 211 -19.23 -18.99 10.23
C ALA A 211 -19.52 -18.51 11.67
N ILE A 212 -20.69 -17.91 11.90
CA ILE A 212 -21.14 -17.51 13.23
C ILE A 212 -21.25 -18.73 14.16
N ALA A 213 -21.81 -19.83 13.67
CA ALA A 213 -21.96 -21.07 14.44
C ALA A 213 -20.58 -21.65 14.81
N ALA A 214 -19.68 -21.81 13.82
CA ALA A 214 -18.35 -22.36 14.03
C ALA A 214 -17.51 -21.52 15.01
N LEU A 215 -17.56 -20.19 14.90
CA LEU A 215 -16.85 -19.31 15.84
C LEU A 215 -17.45 -19.38 17.25
N LYS A 216 -18.78 -19.48 17.39
CA LYS A 216 -19.42 -19.62 18.71
C LYS A 216 -19.05 -20.95 19.37
N GLU A 217 -18.98 -22.02 18.60
CA GLU A 217 -18.51 -23.30 19.07
C GLU A 217 -17.04 -23.21 19.54
N ALA A 218 -16.16 -22.64 18.72
CA ALA A 218 -14.75 -22.44 19.09
C ALA A 218 -14.60 -21.53 20.32
N GLN A 219 -15.40 -20.47 20.43
CA GLN A 219 -15.43 -19.59 21.60
C GLN A 219 -15.80 -20.36 22.87
N GLN A 220 -16.82 -21.22 22.81
CA GLN A 220 -17.27 -22.02 23.95
C GLN A 220 -16.21 -23.06 24.36
N GLN A 221 -15.64 -23.77 23.39
CA GLN A 221 -14.61 -24.79 23.63
C GLN A 221 -13.35 -24.20 24.28
N LEU A 222 -12.98 -22.96 23.93
CA LEU A 222 -11.81 -22.27 24.46
C LEU A 222 -12.09 -21.41 25.69
N GLU A 223 -13.35 -21.34 26.14
CA GLU A 223 -13.81 -20.40 27.19
C GLU A 223 -13.33 -18.96 26.92
N ALA A 224 -13.31 -18.57 25.64
CA ALA A 224 -12.65 -17.36 25.19
C ALA A 224 -13.41 -16.09 25.62
N PRO A 225 -12.76 -15.13 26.33
CA PRO A 225 -13.40 -13.89 26.79
C PRO A 225 -13.53 -12.85 25.66
N LEU A 226 -14.20 -13.23 24.57
CA LEU A 226 -14.52 -12.36 23.44
C LEU A 226 -16.02 -12.40 23.14
N GLU A 227 -16.52 -11.48 22.31
CA GLU A 227 -17.92 -11.50 21.86
C GLU A 227 -18.03 -11.61 20.35
N ILE A 228 -18.81 -12.57 19.88
CA ILE A 228 -19.18 -12.70 18.47
C ILE A 228 -20.45 -11.90 18.22
N VAL A 229 -20.34 -10.87 17.39
CA VAL A 229 -21.41 -9.90 17.14
C VAL A 229 -21.85 -9.97 15.69
N THR A 230 -23.11 -10.35 15.49
CA THR A 230 -23.73 -10.33 14.16
C THR A 230 -24.10 -8.91 13.77
N VAL A 231 -23.72 -8.47 12.57
CA VAL A 231 -24.02 -7.14 12.00
C VAL A 231 -24.86 -7.27 10.72
N PRO A 232 -25.63 -6.23 10.33
CA PRO A 232 -26.44 -6.29 9.11
C PRO A 232 -25.59 -6.39 7.84
N THR A 233 -26.04 -7.19 6.87
CA THR A 233 -25.44 -7.23 5.52
C THR A 233 -25.76 -5.94 4.74
N ILE A 234 -24.85 -4.97 4.81
CA ILE A 234 -24.91 -3.70 4.06
C ILE A 234 -23.49 -3.40 3.59
N TYR A 235 -23.30 -3.16 2.30
CA TYR A 235 -22.01 -2.71 1.79
C TYR A 235 -21.86 -1.19 2.00
N PRO A 236 -20.73 -0.67 2.54
CA PRO A 236 -19.49 -1.36 2.90
C PRO A 236 -19.29 -1.49 4.43
N THR A 237 -20.13 -2.25 5.14
CA THR A 237 -19.98 -2.47 6.61
C THR A 237 -18.63 -3.09 6.97
N GLY A 238 -17.98 -3.80 6.06
CA GLY A 238 -16.61 -4.29 6.23
C GLY A 238 -15.53 -3.21 6.18
N GLY A 239 -15.86 -1.95 5.88
CA GLY A 239 -14.97 -0.82 6.07
C GLY A 239 -14.67 -0.61 7.56
N ALA A 240 -13.42 -0.29 7.89
CA ALA A 240 -12.99 -0.19 9.29
C ALA A 240 -13.80 0.85 10.07
N LYS A 241 -14.12 2.00 9.48
CA LYS A 241 -14.86 3.08 10.14
C LYS A 241 -16.34 2.74 10.29
N GLU A 242 -16.93 2.14 9.27
CA GLU A 242 -18.32 1.68 9.27
C GLU A 242 -18.53 0.61 10.34
N LEU A 243 -17.64 -0.39 10.41
CA LEU A 243 -17.73 -1.45 11.42
C LEU A 243 -17.57 -0.91 12.84
N ILE A 244 -16.63 0.02 13.06
CA ILE A 244 -16.48 0.71 14.35
C ILE A 244 -17.79 1.42 14.71
N ARG A 245 -18.39 2.16 13.78
CA ARG A 245 -19.65 2.87 14.05
C ARG A 245 -20.77 1.91 14.41
N VAL A 246 -20.96 0.83 13.64
CA VAL A 246 -22.01 -0.18 13.88
C VAL A 246 -21.85 -0.88 15.23
N LEU A 247 -20.63 -1.24 15.61
CA LEU A 247 -20.40 -1.98 16.86
C LEU A 247 -20.35 -1.05 18.08
N THR A 248 -19.76 0.14 17.94
CA THR A 248 -19.36 0.95 19.11
C THR A 248 -20.13 2.26 19.22
N GLY A 249 -20.79 2.70 18.14
CA GLY A 249 -21.40 4.02 18.04
C GLY A 249 -20.40 5.16 17.88
N LYS A 250 -19.09 4.88 17.90
CA LYS A 250 -18.03 5.89 17.75
C LYS A 250 -17.83 6.23 16.28
N GLU A 251 -17.72 7.51 15.99
CA GLU A 251 -17.37 8.03 14.67
C GLU A 251 -15.89 8.43 14.63
N VAL A 252 -15.13 7.84 13.69
CA VAL A 252 -13.71 8.13 13.51
C VAL A 252 -13.53 9.05 12.31
N PRO A 253 -13.14 10.34 12.51
CA PRO A 253 -12.94 11.28 11.42
C PRO A 253 -11.90 10.81 10.39
N GLY A 254 -12.02 11.32 9.16
CA GLY A 254 -11.04 11.21 8.07
C GLY A 254 -9.58 11.19 8.50
N SER A 255 -9.18 12.29 9.14
CA SER A 255 -7.81 12.64 9.51
C SER A 255 -7.27 11.99 10.79
N ARG A 256 -8.07 11.18 11.49
CA ARG A 256 -7.71 10.60 12.80
C ARG A 256 -7.63 9.08 12.73
N ARG A 257 -6.83 8.50 13.61
CA ARG A 257 -6.69 7.04 13.69
C ARG A 257 -7.74 6.48 14.64
N SER A 258 -8.23 5.28 14.38
CA SER A 258 -9.21 4.62 15.27
C SER A 258 -8.66 4.43 16.69
N THR A 259 -7.34 4.27 16.84
CA THR A 259 -6.63 4.23 18.12
C THR A 259 -6.84 5.47 18.97
N ASP A 260 -7.09 6.62 18.34
CA ASP A 260 -7.34 7.88 19.04
C ASP A 260 -8.69 7.87 19.78
N PHE A 261 -9.56 6.92 19.42
CA PHE A 261 -10.89 6.70 19.99
C PHE A 261 -10.94 5.39 20.80
N GLY A 262 -9.78 4.81 21.12
CA GLY A 262 -9.66 3.57 21.88
C GLY A 262 -10.13 2.33 21.11
N VAL A 263 -10.16 2.37 19.78
CA VAL A 263 -10.60 1.23 18.96
C VAL A 263 -9.54 0.80 17.97
N GLN A 264 -9.29 -0.51 17.90
CA GLN A 264 -8.35 -1.09 16.94
C GLN A 264 -9.04 -2.20 16.13
N VAL A 265 -8.87 -2.19 14.81
CA VAL A 265 -9.53 -3.15 13.91
C VAL A 265 -8.53 -4.02 13.18
N PHE A 266 -8.67 -5.34 13.19
CA PHE A 266 -7.90 -6.29 12.37
C PHE A 266 -8.81 -7.22 11.59
N ASN A 267 -8.33 -7.80 10.49
CA ASN A 267 -9.10 -8.77 9.71
C ASN A 267 -8.89 -10.20 10.28
N VAL A 268 -9.89 -11.07 10.13
CA VAL A 268 -9.85 -12.46 10.63
C VAL A 268 -8.64 -13.27 10.12
N ALA A 269 -8.29 -13.15 8.85
CA ALA A 269 -7.12 -13.84 8.29
C ALA A 269 -5.81 -13.32 8.90
N THR A 270 -5.76 -12.04 9.28
CA THR A 270 -4.55 -11.43 9.87
C THR A 270 -4.25 -12.00 11.25
N VAL A 271 -5.28 -12.12 12.10
CA VAL A 271 -5.11 -12.67 13.45
C VAL A 271 -4.82 -14.17 13.42
N GLN A 272 -5.45 -14.91 12.51
CA GLN A 272 -5.16 -16.33 12.31
C GLN A 272 -3.72 -16.54 11.82
N SER A 273 -3.25 -15.77 10.84
CA SER A 273 -1.88 -15.90 10.32
C SER A 273 -0.83 -15.56 11.38
N ALA A 274 -1.10 -14.56 12.23
CA ALA A 274 -0.22 -14.24 13.34
C ALA A 274 -0.17 -15.35 14.39
N TRP A 275 -1.31 -15.98 14.69
CA TRP A 275 -1.35 -17.12 15.62
C TRP A 275 -0.57 -18.32 15.10
N ARG A 276 -0.67 -18.64 13.80
CA ARG A 276 0.14 -19.71 13.18
C ARG A 276 1.63 -19.39 13.18
N ALA A 277 2.01 -18.13 12.95
CA ALA A 277 3.40 -17.71 13.02
C ALA A 277 4.01 -17.93 14.41
N ILE A 278 3.24 -17.65 15.46
CA ILE A 278 3.67 -17.87 16.84
C ILE A 278 3.65 -19.35 17.21
N THR A 279 2.55 -20.03 16.96
CA THR A 279 2.32 -21.40 17.44
C THR A 279 3.09 -22.45 16.66
N TYR A 280 3.24 -22.24 15.35
CA TYR A 280 3.83 -23.23 14.44
C TYR A 280 5.12 -22.75 13.76
N GLY A 281 5.57 -21.52 14.02
CA GLY A 281 6.72 -20.96 13.31
C GLY A 281 6.44 -20.80 11.81
N GLU A 282 5.19 -20.57 11.41
CA GLU A 282 4.79 -20.47 10.00
C GLU A 282 4.72 -19.01 9.52
N PRO A 283 5.66 -18.54 8.68
CA PRO A 283 5.60 -17.17 8.14
C PRO A 283 4.43 -17.02 7.16
N LEU A 284 4.05 -15.79 6.86
CA LEU A 284 2.98 -15.52 5.87
C LEU A 284 3.49 -15.79 4.45
N ILE A 285 3.37 -17.05 4.03
CA ILE A 285 3.77 -17.56 2.72
C ILE A 285 2.60 -18.04 1.87
N SER A 286 1.40 -18.10 2.43
CA SER A 286 0.18 -18.49 1.72
C SER A 286 -1.01 -17.69 2.25
N ARG A 287 -2.05 -17.56 1.42
CA ARG A 287 -3.33 -17.03 1.84
C ARG A 287 -4.49 -17.74 1.16
N ILE A 288 -5.67 -17.63 1.75
CA ILE A 288 -6.90 -18.12 1.10
C ILE A 288 -7.33 -17.10 0.04
N VAL A 289 -7.64 -17.61 -1.15
CA VAL A 289 -8.10 -16.87 -2.32
C VAL A 289 -9.41 -17.47 -2.82
N THR A 290 -10.45 -16.64 -2.94
CA THR A 290 -11.70 -17.04 -3.60
C THR A 290 -11.51 -17.01 -5.11
N ILE A 291 -11.90 -18.08 -5.81
CA ILE A 291 -12.03 -18.08 -7.27
C ILE A 291 -13.51 -18.27 -7.63
N SER A 292 -14.05 -17.37 -8.44
CA SER A 292 -15.48 -17.32 -8.79
C SER A 292 -15.70 -16.70 -10.17
N GLY A 293 -16.97 -16.56 -10.58
CA GLY A 293 -17.35 -15.99 -11.87
C GLY A 293 -17.47 -17.04 -12.97
N ALA A 294 -16.85 -16.78 -14.13
CA ALA A 294 -16.94 -17.62 -15.32
C ALA A 294 -16.02 -18.87 -15.23
N VAL A 295 -16.28 -19.73 -14.24
CA VAL A 295 -15.51 -20.93 -13.93
C VAL A 295 -16.40 -22.16 -13.79
N GLY A 296 -15.85 -23.35 -14.04
CA GLY A 296 -16.53 -24.63 -13.83
C GLY A 296 -16.62 -25.01 -12.34
N GLU A 297 -15.60 -24.67 -11.55
CA GLU A 297 -15.53 -24.99 -10.12
C GLU A 297 -15.13 -23.77 -9.29
N ALA A 298 -16.11 -22.98 -8.87
CA ALA A 298 -15.89 -21.86 -7.95
C ALA A 298 -15.67 -22.38 -6.52
N ARG A 299 -14.58 -21.97 -5.88
CA ARG A 299 -14.22 -22.36 -4.50
C ARG A 299 -13.11 -21.47 -3.93
N ASN A 300 -12.71 -21.80 -2.71
CA ASN A 300 -11.60 -21.15 -2.03
C ASN A 300 -10.36 -22.05 -2.05
N TRP A 301 -9.20 -21.45 -2.32
CA TRP A 301 -7.92 -22.13 -2.36
C TRP A 301 -6.94 -21.52 -1.36
N SER A 302 -6.22 -22.34 -0.61
CA SER A 302 -5.01 -21.94 0.09
C SER A 302 -3.87 -21.90 -0.92
N VAL A 303 -3.39 -20.70 -1.23
CA VAL A 303 -2.47 -20.44 -2.34
C VAL A 303 -1.14 -19.90 -1.81
N PRO A 304 0.00 -20.48 -2.20
CA PRO A 304 1.30 -19.89 -1.90
C PRO A 304 1.49 -18.55 -2.61
N ILE A 305 1.99 -17.56 -1.88
CA ILE A 305 2.33 -16.24 -2.40
C ILE A 305 3.42 -16.39 -3.45
N GLY A 306 3.24 -15.77 -4.60
CA GLY A 306 4.11 -15.87 -5.76
C GLY A 306 3.66 -16.87 -6.82
N MET A 307 2.64 -17.69 -6.56
CA MET A 307 2.05 -18.56 -7.59
C MET A 307 1.46 -17.70 -8.72
N PRO A 308 1.77 -17.99 -10.00
CA PRO A 308 1.18 -17.28 -11.12
C PRO A 308 -0.36 -17.41 -11.17
N ILE A 309 -1.07 -16.30 -11.36
CA ILE A 309 -2.54 -16.27 -11.35
C ILE A 309 -3.13 -17.17 -12.44
N ASN A 310 -2.52 -17.26 -13.61
CA ASN A 310 -2.97 -18.12 -14.70
C ASN A 310 -2.93 -19.62 -14.33
N VAL A 311 -1.98 -20.06 -13.51
CA VAL A 311 -1.92 -21.45 -13.01
C VAL A 311 -3.08 -21.68 -12.04
N LEU A 312 -3.29 -20.75 -11.10
CA LEU A 312 -4.38 -20.82 -10.14
C LEU A 312 -5.76 -20.81 -10.82
N VAL A 313 -5.99 -19.92 -11.78
CA VAL A 313 -7.27 -19.80 -12.51
C VAL A 313 -7.58 -21.09 -13.29
N LYS A 314 -6.57 -21.74 -13.88
CA LYS A 314 -6.76 -23.03 -14.58
C LYS A 314 -7.36 -24.11 -13.68
N LEU A 315 -7.06 -24.12 -12.38
CA LEU A 315 -7.61 -25.09 -11.42
C LEU A 315 -9.13 -24.98 -11.29
N ALA A 316 -9.68 -23.78 -11.47
CA ALA A 316 -11.13 -23.54 -11.41
C ALA A 316 -11.85 -23.87 -12.73
N GLN A 317 -11.13 -24.37 -13.75
CA GLN A 317 -11.69 -24.70 -15.06
C GLN A 317 -12.39 -23.47 -15.70
N PRO A 318 -11.62 -22.44 -16.09
CA PRO A 318 -12.20 -21.21 -16.62
C PRO A 318 -12.95 -21.51 -17.91
N ARG A 319 -14.08 -20.83 -18.11
CA ARG A 319 -14.83 -20.96 -19.35
C ARG A 319 -14.01 -20.47 -20.55
N THR A 320 -14.30 -21.04 -21.71
CA THR A 320 -13.59 -20.72 -22.97
C THR A 320 -13.82 -19.28 -23.44
N ASP A 321 -14.93 -18.66 -23.02
CA ASP A 321 -15.28 -17.28 -23.33
C ASP A 321 -14.76 -16.26 -22.30
N MET A 322 -13.87 -16.67 -21.39
CA MET A 322 -13.24 -15.70 -20.49
C MET A 322 -12.46 -14.65 -21.29
N ASP A 323 -12.60 -13.38 -20.90
CA ASP A 323 -11.83 -12.29 -21.50
C ASP A 323 -10.92 -11.61 -20.47
N GLY A 324 -11.08 -11.86 -19.17
CA GLY A 324 -10.21 -11.26 -18.15
C GLY A 324 -10.37 -11.84 -16.75
N VAL A 325 -9.61 -11.28 -15.82
CA VAL A 325 -9.69 -11.63 -14.39
C VAL A 325 -9.71 -10.34 -13.58
N ILE A 326 -10.62 -10.25 -12.62
CA ILE A 326 -10.72 -9.13 -11.69
C ILE A 326 -10.14 -9.59 -10.35
N MET A 327 -9.16 -8.86 -9.84
CA MET A 327 -8.65 -9.07 -8.48
C MET A 327 -9.44 -8.22 -7.49
N GLY A 328 -9.92 -8.85 -6.41
CA GLY A 328 -10.81 -8.25 -5.43
C GLY A 328 -12.28 -8.54 -5.70
N GLY A 329 -13.15 -7.58 -5.35
CA GLY A 329 -14.60 -7.66 -5.58
C GLY A 329 -15.04 -6.73 -6.71
N PRO A 330 -16.30 -6.81 -7.17
CA PRO A 330 -16.79 -5.97 -8.26
C PRO A 330 -16.89 -4.48 -7.90
N MET A 331 -16.87 -4.12 -6.61
CA MET A 331 -16.99 -2.73 -6.18
C MET A 331 -15.63 -2.01 -6.16
N MET A 332 -14.64 -2.55 -5.41
CA MET A 332 -13.32 -1.92 -5.25
C MET A 332 -12.22 -2.57 -6.09
N GLY A 333 -12.45 -3.76 -6.63
CA GLY A 333 -11.46 -4.51 -7.41
C GLY A 333 -11.13 -3.89 -8.76
N PHE A 334 -10.17 -4.50 -9.44
CA PHE A 334 -9.71 -4.06 -10.76
C PHE A 334 -9.35 -5.25 -11.64
N ARG A 335 -9.43 -5.05 -12.96
CA ARG A 335 -8.99 -6.06 -13.94
C ARG A 335 -7.46 -6.12 -13.93
N ILE A 336 -6.90 -7.30 -13.72
CA ILE A 336 -5.44 -7.45 -13.68
C ILE A 336 -4.84 -7.23 -15.08
N PRO A 337 -3.65 -6.62 -15.17
CA PRO A 337 -3.03 -6.31 -16.46
C PRO A 337 -2.53 -7.58 -17.18
N ALA A 338 -2.06 -8.58 -16.42
CA ALA A 338 -1.58 -9.84 -16.94
C ALA A 338 -1.88 -10.99 -15.97
N THR A 339 -2.37 -12.11 -16.49
CA THR A 339 -2.62 -13.32 -15.69
C THR A 339 -1.33 -14.06 -15.31
N ALA A 340 -0.20 -13.74 -15.94
CA ALA A 340 1.12 -14.25 -15.52
C ALA A 340 1.64 -13.60 -14.23
N ALA A 341 1.02 -12.50 -13.78
CA ALA A 341 1.37 -11.85 -12.53
C ALA A 341 1.14 -12.81 -11.33
N PRO A 342 1.92 -12.66 -10.25
CA PRO A 342 1.81 -13.54 -9.10
C PRO A 342 0.62 -13.21 -8.21
N VAL A 343 0.13 -14.22 -7.49
CA VAL A 343 -0.69 -14.04 -6.29
C VAL A 343 0.16 -13.37 -5.21
N ILE A 344 -0.34 -12.28 -4.62
CA ILE A 344 0.38 -11.50 -3.60
C ILE A 344 -0.38 -11.49 -2.27
N LYS A 345 0.25 -10.95 -1.21
CA LYS A 345 -0.40 -10.79 0.10
C LYS A 345 -1.74 -10.04 0.05
N ALA A 346 -2.00 -9.22 -0.98
CA ALA A 346 -3.28 -8.51 -1.17
C ALA A 346 -4.37 -9.33 -1.90
N THR A 347 -4.03 -10.43 -2.57
CA THR A 347 -4.94 -11.18 -3.46
C THR A 347 -5.93 -12.02 -2.66
N ASN A 348 -7.08 -11.45 -2.28
CA ASN A 348 -8.14 -12.18 -1.55
C ASN A 348 -9.13 -12.91 -2.47
N SER A 349 -9.34 -12.43 -3.69
CA SER A 349 -10.32 -12.94 -4.63
C SER A 349 -9.87 -12.71 -6.08
N LEU A 350 -10.23 -13.66 -6.94
CA LEU A 350 -10.06 -13.63 -8.39
C LEU A 350 -11.39 -14.00 -9.04
N ILE A 351 -12.06 -13.01 -9.63
CA ILE A 351 -13.30 -13.20 -10.38
C ILE A 351 -12.91 -13.37 -11.86
N VAL A 352 -13.09 -14.56 -12.40
CA VAL A 352 -12.89 -14.81 -13.83
C VAL A 352 -14.04 -14.17 -14.58
N HIS A 353 -13.72 -13.21 -15.45
CA HIS A 353 -14.69 -12.44 -16.19
C HIS A 353 -14.95 -13.08 -17.55
N ALA A 354 -16.23 -13.08 -17.96
CA ALA A 354 -16.67 -13.39 -19.31
C ALA A 354 -17.77 -12.40 -19.71
N PRO A 355 -18.03 -12.20 -21.03
CA PRO A 355 -19.16 -11.41 -21.50
C PRO A 355 -20.48 -11.87 -20.84
N GLY A 356 -21.20 -10.92 -20.23
CA GLY A 356 -22.48 -11.19 -19.56
C GLY A 356 -22.40 -11.60 -18.09
N LEU A 357 -21.20 -11.79 -17.51
CA LEU A 357 -21.06 -11.99 -16.07
C LEU A 357 -21.56 -10.76 -15.29
N PHE A 358 -21.24 -9.57 -15.80
CA PHE A 358 -21.79 -8.31 -15.33
C PHE A 358 -22.66 -7.71 -16.44
N PRO A 359 -23.70 -6.93 -16.09
CA PRO A 359 -24.46 -6.19 -17.08
C PRO A 359 -23.51 -5.27 -17.86
N PRO A 360 -23.70 -5.12 -19.19
CA PRO A 360 -22.88 -4.22 -19.98
C PRO A 360 -22.97 -2.82 -19.40
N LYS A 361 -21.83 -2.14 -19.28
CA LYS A 361 -21.82 -0.76 -18.76
C LYS A 361 -22.62 0.13 -19.71
N PRO A 362 -23.75 0.69 -19.29
CA PRO A 362 -24.46 1.68 -20.11
C PRO A 362 -23.58 2.90 -20.35
N ALA A 363 -23.86 3.64 -21.42
CA ALA A 363 -23.12 4.85 -21.75
C ALA A 363 -23.26 5.90 -20.63
N GLU A 364 -22.17 6.60 -20.33
CA GLU A 364 -22.21 7.74 -19.40
C GLU A 364 -23.16 8.82 -19.95
N LEU A 365 -24.16 9.17 -19.15
CA LEU A 365 -25.10 10.25 -19.43
C LEU A 365 -24.76 11.50 -18.60
N PRO A 366 -25.22 12.70 -19.00
CA PRO A 366 -25.04 13.90 -18.19
C PRO A 366 -25.64 13.76 -16.77
N CYS A 367 -24.96 14.35 -15.78
CA CYS A 367 -25.43 14.38 -14.40
C CYS A 367 -26.73 15.18 -14.28
N ILE A 368 -27.80 14.53 -13.81
CA ILE A 368 -29.12 15.15 -13.58
C ILE A 368 -29.30 15.71 -12.15
N ARG A 369 -28.25 15.69 -11.32
CA ARG A 369 -28.24 16.18 -9.93
C ARG A 369 -29.35 15.59 -9.05
N CYS A 370 -29.65 14.29 -9.21
CA CYS A 370 -30.70 13.60 -8.44
C CYS A 370 -30.39 13.42 -6.94
N GLY A 371 -29.14 13.58 -6.51
CA GLY A 371 -28.73 13.42 -5.11
C GLY A 371 -28.54 11.97 -4.61
N SER A 372 -28.85 10.95 -5.42
CA SER A 372 -28.73 9.53 -5.04
C SER A 372 -27.32 9.15 -4.58
N CYS A 373 -26.28 9.71 -5.23
CA CYS A 373 -24.89 9.47 -4.85
C CYS A 373 -24.55 9.98 -3.43
N ALA A 374 -25.14 11.10 -3.00
CA ALA A 374 -24.94 11.64 -1.65
C ALA A 374 -25.68 10.80 -0.61
N GLN A 375 -26.89 10.32 -0.93
CA GLN A 375 -27.65 9.42 -0.05
C GLN A 375 -26.96 8.08 0.17
N ALA A 376 -26.31 7.54 -0.87
CA ALA A 376 -25.61 6.25 -0.81
C ALA A 376 -24.19 6.35 -0.20
N CYS A 377 -23.63 7.55 -0.03
CA CYS A 377 -22.26 7.72 0.44
C CYS A 377 -22.13 7.38 1.95
N PRO A 378 -21.36 6.34 2.33
CA PRO A 378 -21.20 5.97 3.74
C PRO A 378 -20.36 6.99 4.55
N GLN A 379 -19.55 7.78 3.85
CA GLN A 379 -18.73 8.85 4.43
C GLN A 379 -19.45 10.20 4.47
N GLU A 380 -20.75 10.23 4.13
CA GLU A 380 -21.59 11.43 4.17
C GLU A 380 -21.03 12.61 3.33
N LEU A 381 -20.26 12.30 2.27
CA LEU A 381 -19.72 13.28 1.32
C LEU A 381 -20.80 13.76 0.33
N GLN A 382 -20.42 14.71 -0.54
CA GLN A 382 -21.24 15.21 -1.64
C GLN A 382 -20.64 14.79 -3.01
N PRO A 383 -20.82 13.53 -3.47
CA PRO A 383 -20.12 13.04 -4.66
C PRO A 383 -20.43 13.80 -5.95
N PHE A 384 -21.64 14.36 -6.09
CA PHE A 384 -21.97 15.15 -7.28
C PHE A 384 -21.16 16.45 -7.35
N GLU A 385 -20.92 17.14 -6.23
CA GLU A 385 -20.03 18.32 -6.16
C GLU A 385 -18.59 17.91 -6.45
N LEU A 386 -18.11 16.85 -5.79
CA LEU A 386 -16.77 16.30 -6.02
C LEU A 386 -16.55 15.95 -7.49
N TYR A 387 -17.56 15.42 -8.18
CA TYR A 387 -17.48 15.12 -9.62
C TYR A 387 -17.29 16.37 -10.46
N TRP A 388 -18.09 17.42 -10.23
CA TRP A 388 -17.97 18.66 -10.99
C TRP A 388 -16.62 19.35 -10.75
N TRP A 389 -16.10 19.32 -9.52
CA TRP A 389 -14.78 19.85 -9.21
C TRP A 389 -13.64 19.01 -9.78
N SER A 390 -13.77 17.67 -9.77
CA SER A 390 -12.80 16.76 -10.39
C SER A 390 -12.75 16.97 -11.91
N ARG A 391 -13.92 17.01 -12.56
CA ARG A 391 -14.04 17.22 -14.01
C ARG A 391 -13.53 18.60 -14.47
N SER A 392 -13.61 19.60 -13.60
CA SER A 392 -13.11 20.96 -13.88
C SER A 392 -11.69 21.22 -13.37
N ALA A 393 -10.99 20.18 -12.88
CA ALA A 393 -9.64 20.26 -12.31
C ALA A 393 -9.49 21.36 -11.24
N LYS A 394 -10.51 21.53 -10.39
CA LYS A 394 -10.49 22.49 -9.26
C LYS A 394 -10.06 21.79 -7.98
N PHE A 395 -8.77 21.46 -7.90
CA PHE A 395 -8.18 20.65 -6.83
C PHE A 395 -8.31 21.28 -5.44
N GLU A 396 -8.09 22.59 -5.30
CA GLU A 396 -8.30 23.30 -4.03
C GLU A 396 -9.72 23.13 -3.47
N LYS A 397 -10.73 23.10 -4.34
CA LYS A 397 -12.12 22.85 -3.92
C LYS A 397 -12.32 21.41 -3.46
N LEU A 398 -11.67 20.45 -4.11
CA LEU A 398 -11.76 19.04 -3.73
C LEU A 398 -11.18 18.78 -2.34
N GLU A 399 -10.08 19.44 -2.00
CA GLU A 399 -9.50 19.38 -0.65
C GLU A 399 -10.45 19.99 0.39
N ASN A 400 -11.05 21.15 0.07
CA ASN A 400 -12.05 21.79 0.92
C ASN A 400 -13.29 20.90 1.14
N TYR A 401 -13.71 20.16 0.12
CA TYR A 401 -14.81 19.18 0.17
C TYR A 401 -14.36 17.78 0.66
N LYS A 402 -13.16 17.67 1.22
CA LYS A 402 -12.64 16.45 1.86
C LYS A 402 -12.62 15.23 0.93
N LEU A 403 -12.18 15.40 -0.32
CA LEU A 403 -12.02 14.31 -1.28
C LEU A 403 -11.23 13.11 -0.72
N PHE A 404 -10.21 13.35 0.11
CA PHE A 404 -9.40 12.28 0.72
C PHE A 404 -10.13 11.43 1.76
N ASP A 405 -11.30 11.86 2.24
CA ASP A 405 -12.17 11.03 3.09
C ASP A 405 -12.95 10.00 2.26
N CYS A 406 -12.98 10.15 0.93
CA CYS A 406 -13.58 9.16 0.04
C CYS A 406 -12.80 7.84 0.12
N ILE A 407 -13.47 6.76 0.51
CA ILE A 407 -12.88 5.41 0.59
C ILE A 407 -12.95 4.62 -0.72
N GLU A 408 -13.41 5.24 -1.82
CA GLU A 408 -13.46 4.61 -3.16
C GLU A 408 -14.31 3.33 -3.22
N CYS A 409 -15.33 3.22 -2.38
CA CYS A 409 -16.22 2.05 -2.29
C CYS A 409 -17.16 1.86 -3.48
N GLY A 410 -17.32 2.85 -4.37
CA GLY A 410 -18.19 2.69 -5.54
C GLY A 410 -19.69 2.69 -5.26
N CYS A 411 -20.16 2.90 -4.02
CA CYS A 411 -21.60 3.04 -3.72
C CYS A 411 -22.25 4.12 -4.59
N CYS A 412 -21.55 5.24 -4.81
CA CYS A 412 -22.05 6.35 -5.63
C CYS A 412 -22.14 6.01 -7.12
N ASP A 413 -21.23 5.19 -7.64
CA ASP A 413 -21.22 4.72 -9.03
C ASP A 413 -22.39 3.76 -9.25
N PHE A 414 -22.61 2.84 -8.30
CA PHE A 414 -23.66 1.83 -8.36
C PHE A 414 -25.07 2.42 -8.43
N VAL A 415 -25.36 3.48 -7.67
CA VAL A 415 -26.70 4.09 -7.62
C VAL A 415 -26.91 5.20 -8.66
N CYS A 416 -25.91 5.52 -9.48
CA CYS A 416 -26.00 6.65 -10.40
C CYS A 416 -26.91 6.31 -11.60
N PRO A 417 -28.06 6.99 -11.77
CA PRO A 417 -28.94 6.74 -12.93
C PRO A 417 -28.31 7.22 -14.25
N SER A 418 -27.33 8.13 -14.18
CA SER A 418 -26.57 8.60 -15.34
C SER A 418 -25.32 7.75 -15.62
N HIS A 419 -25.07 6.70 -14.83
CA HIS A 419 -23.94 5.77 -15.02
C HIS A 419 -22.57 6.44 -15.10
N ILE A 420 -22.40 7.52 -14.34
CA ILE A 420 -21.14 8.25 -14.24
C ILE A 420 -20.18 7.46 -13.34
N PRO A 421 -18.95 7.14 -13.81
CA PRO A 421 -17.96 6.44 -13.00
C PRO A 421 -17.27 7.39 -12.01
N LEU A 422 -18.00 7.87 -11.00
CA LEU A 422 -17.55 8.92 -10.09
C LEU A 422 -16.23 8.55 -9.38
N VAL A 423 -16.07 7.30 -8.96
CA VAL A 423 -14.83 6.84 -8.30
C VAL A 423 -13.60 6.99 -9.21
N ASN A 424 -13.73 6.79 -10.52
CA ASN A 424 -12.60 6.99 -11.45
C ASN A 424 -12.16 8.46 -11.50
N TYR A 425 -13.11 9.40 -11.51
CA TYR A 425 -12.81 10.82 -11.43
C TYR A 425 -12.14 11.18 -10.09
N PHE A 426 -12.57 10.58 -8.98
CA PHE A 426 -11.99 10.81 -7.67
C PHE A 426 -10.57 10.25 -7.55
N ARG A 427 -10.32 9.04 -8.06
CA ARG A 427 -8.98 8.45 -8.12
C ARG A 427 -8.02 9.29 -8.93
N PHE A 428 -8.47 9.77 -10.09
CA PHE A 428 -7.72 10.71 -10.92
C PHE A 428 -7.38 11.97 -10.13
N ALA A 429 -8.39 12.65 -9.58
CA ALA A 429 -8.19 13.90 -8.83
C ALA A 429 -7.27 13.74 -7.61
N LYS A 430 -7.41 12.65 -6.83
CA LYS A 430 -6.49 12.35 -5.72
C LYS A 430 -5.05 12.15 -6.21
N SER A 431 -4.87 11.46 -7.33
CA SER A 431 -3.54 11.19 -7.89
C SER A 431 -2.85 12.48 -8.33
N GLU A 432 -3.60 13.39 -8.97
CA GLU A 432 -3.11 14.71 -9.37
C GLU A 432 -2.73 15.57 -8.16
N ILE A 433 -3.61 15.66 -7.15
CA ILE A 433 -3.30 16.41 -5.92
C ILE A 433 -2.04 15.87 -5.24
N LEU A 434 -1.90 14.54 -5.14
CA LEU A 434 -0.70 13.92 -4.57
C LEU A 434 0.55 14.11 -5.44
N ALA A 435 0.41 14.28 -6.75
CA ALA A 435 1.52 14.62 -7.63
C ALA A 435 1.97 16.07 -7.39
N GLU A 436 1.03 17.02 -7.38
CA GLU A 436 1.29 18.44 -7.09
C GLU A 436 1.95 18.62 -5.72
N GLN A 437 1.43 17.96 -4.69
CA GLN A 437 2.01 18.00 -3.34
C GLN A 437 3.44 17.44 -3.29
N ARG A 438 3.72 16.36 -4.03
CA ARG A 438 5.08 15.79 -4.11
C ARG A 438 6.04 16.73 -4.84
N GLU A 439 5.62 17.32 -5.95
CA GLU A 439 6.43 18.31 -6.67
C GLU A 439 6.74 19.52 -5.80
N GLN A 440 5.74 20.01 -5.06
CA GLN A 440 5.91 21.10 -4.11
C GLN A 440 6.90 20.74 -2.99
N GLN A 441 6.78 19.56 -2.38
CA GLN A 441 7.72 19.08 -1.36
C GLN A 441 9.15 18.95 -1.90
N ILE A 442 9.33 18.46 -3.12
CA ILE A 442 10.66 18.36 -3.76
C ILE A 442 11.24 19.75 -3.99
N ALA A 443 10.42 20.70 -4.45
CA ALA A 443 10.83 22.08 -4.69
C ALA A 443 11.19 22.82 -3.38
N ASP A 444 10.39 22.65 -2.33
CA ASP A 444 10.63 23.24 -1.02
C ASP A 444 11.91 22.65 -0.39
N ALA A 445 12.07 21.33 -0.41
CA ALA A 445 13.29 20.68 0.07
C ALA A 445 14.53 21.10 -0.74
N ALA A 446 14.39 21.33 -2.05
CA ALA A 446 15.49 21.85 -2.86
C ALA A 446 15.83 23.31 -2.50
N ARG A 447 14.83 24.13 -2.19
CA ARG A 447 15.01 25.51 -1.72
C ARG A 447 15.72 25.54 -0.37
N GLU A 448 15.27 24.76 0.60
CA GLU A 448 15.90 24.63 1.92
C GLU A 448 17.37 24.18 1.81
N ARG A 449 17.67 23.19 0.95
CA ARG A 449 19.06 22.76 0.69
C ARG A 449 19.91 23.87 0.08
N HIS A 450 19.33 24.73 -0.76
CA HIS A 450 20.03 25.85 -1.38
C HIS A 450 20.31 26.95 -0.37
N GLU A 451 19.31 27.35 0.42
CA GLU A 451 19.42 28.34 1.49
C GLU A 451 20.46 27.91 2.52
N PHE A 452 20.42 26.66 2.99
CA PHE A 452 21.42 26.12 3.92
C PHE A 452 22.85 26.15 3.34
N ARG A 453 23.01 25.88 2.04
CA ARG A 453 24.31 25.96 1.37
C ARG A 453 24.81 27.41 1.30
N GLN A 454 23.93 28.37 1.02
CA GLN A 454 24.28 29.79 1.00
C GLN A 454 24.70 30.27 2.40
N GLU A 455 23.93 29.94 3.43
CA GLU A 455 24.25 30.30 4.81
C GLU A 455 25.61 29.74 5.28
N ARG A 456 25.92 28.49 4.91
CA ARG A 456 27.25 27.91 5.17
C ARG A 456 28.37 28.68 4.46
N ALA A 457 28.19 28.99 3.18
CA ALA A 457 29.18 29.73 2.40
C ALA A 457 29.40 31.16 2.94
N GLU A 458 28.34 31.85 3.36
CA GLU A 458 28.45 33.17 3.99
C GLU A 458 29.15 33.11 5.35
N ARG A 459 28.87 32.08 6.16
CA ARG A 459 29.55 31.85 7.43
C ARG A 459 31.04 31.63 7.24
N GLU A 460 31.42 30.72 6.34
CA GLU A 460 32.83 30.45 6.01
C GLU A 460 33.54 31.70 5.48
N LYS A 461 32.86 32.51 4.65
CA LYS A 461 33.41 33.78 4.14
C LYS A 461 33.61 34.79 5.26
N ARG A 462 32.67 34.90 6.20
CA ARG A 462 32.78 35.79 7.38
C ARG A 462 33.92 35.35 8.30
N GLU A 463 34.00 34.07 8.63
CA GLU A 463 35.07 33.51 9.46
C GLU A 463 36.45 33.71 8.82
N LYS A 464 36.57 33.51 7.50
CA LYS A 464 37.80 33.78 6.75
C LYS A 464 38.17 35.26 6.75
N ALA A 465 37.19 36.15 6.59
CA ALA A 465 37.39 37.60 6.66
C ALA A 465 37.84 38.06 8.06
N GLU A 466 37.22 37.54 9.12
CA GLU A 466 37.62 37.81 10.51
C GLU A 466 39.03 37.30 10.82
N ARG A 467 39.38 36.09 10.33
CA ARG A 467 40.72 35.53 10.50
C ARG A 467 41.79 36.38 9.79
N LEU A 468 41.52 36.82 8.56
CA LEU A 468 42.39 37.72 7.81
C LEU A 468 42.50 39.10 8.49
N ALA A 469 41.39 39.65 9.00
CA ALA A 469 41.39 40.91 9.73
C ALA A 469 42.23 40.84 11.02
N LYS A 470 42.07 39.76 11.81
CA LYS A 470 42.90 39.51 13.00
C LYS A 470 44.37 39.34 12.65
N ALA A 471 44.70 38.60 11.59
CA ALA A 471 46.08 38.44 11.12
C ALA A 471 46.71 39.76 10.65
N ASN A 472 45.95 40.58 9.92
CA ASN A 472 46.41 41.91 9.48
C ASN A 472 46.55 42.89 10.65
N ALA A 473 45.66 42.85 11.64
CA ALA A 473 45.75 43.65 12.86
C ALA A 473 46.97 43.26 13.71
N ALA A 474 47.23 41.95 13.85
CA ALA A 474 48.43 41.44 14.52
C ALA A 474 49.71 41.89 13.79
N ARG A 475 49.75 41.79 12.45
CA ARG A 475 50.87 42.30 11.64
C ARG A 475 51.10 43.81 11.78
N LYS A 476 50.04 44.60 11.93
CA LYS A 476 50.13 46.05 12.21
C LYS A 476 50.60 46.34 13.64
N ALA A 477 50.18 45.54 14.62
CA ALA A 477 50.61 45.66 16.02
C ALA A 477 52.08 45.25 16.22
N GLU A 478 52.59 44.32 15.42
CA GLU A 478 54.00 43.88 15.42
C GLU A 478 54.97 44.85 14.73
N GLY A 479 54.51 46.00 14.22
CA GLY A 479 55.39 47.07 13.75
C GLY A 479 56.33 46.69 12.60
N LYS A 480 55.90 45.82 11.67
CA LYS A 480 56.64 45.60 10.41
C LYS A 480 56.09 46.50 9.31
N ASP A 481 56.68 47.69 9.24
CA ASP A 481 56.63 48.55 8.06
C ASP A 481 57.47 47.90 6.96
N LEU A 482 56.88 47.62 5.81
CA LEU A 482 57.61 47.20 4.62
C LEU A 482 57.35 48.23 3.53
N SER A 483 58.19 49.26 3.54
CA SER A 483 58.49 50.03 2.33
C SER A 483 59.83 49.55 1.75
N ALA A 484 59.82 49.42 0.42
CA ALA A 484 60.96 49.41 -0.49
C ALA A 484 61.98 48.24 -0.44
N ALA A 485 61.90 47.38 -1.46
CA ALA A 485 63.07 47.02 -2.26
C ALA A 485 62.64 46.68 -3.70
N ALA A 486 63.27 47.35 -4.66
CA ALA A 486 62.94 47.36 -6.08
C ALA A 486 64.00 46.64 -6.93
N LEU A 487 63.59 46.21 -8.15
CA LEU A 487 64.35 46.00 -9.41
C LEU A 487 65.32 44.78 -9.46
N SER A 488 65.07 43.65 -10.18
CA SER A 488 65.09 43.36 -11.66
C SER A 488 66.27 42.42 -12.01
N PRO A 489 66.41 41.74 -13.20
CA PRO A 489 65.47 41.05 -14.11
C PRO A 489 65.93 39.65 -14.67
N SER A 490 64.99 38.75 -15.05
CA SER A 490 64.99 37.71 -16.14
C SER A 490 66.11 36.62 -16.27
N PRO A 491 65.93 35.46 -16.99
CA PRO A 491 65.00 35.23 -18.13
C PRO A 491 64.23 33.88 -18.19
N LYS A 492 63.34 33.87 -19.19
CA LYS A 492 62.43 32.82 -19.69
C LYS A 492 63.13 31.52 -20.11
N THR A 493 62.46 30.38 -19.91
CA THR A 493 62.05 29.42 -20.97
C THR A 493 61.17 28.29 -20.40
N ALA A 494 60.04 28.05 -21.06
CA ALA A 494 59.32 26.75 -21.12
C ALA A 494 59.31 26.35 -22.62
N PRO A 495 58.87 25.14 -23.05
CA PRO A 495 58.23 24.03 -22.31
C PRO A 495 58.73 22.61 -22.70
N ALA A 496 58.25 21.55 -22.02
CA ALA A 496 57.49 20.42 -22.63
C ALA A 496 57.63 19.06 -21.88
N ASN A 497 56.47 18.39 -21.81
CA ASN A 497 56.18 16.94 -21.69
C ASN A 497 55.92 16.28 -20.31
N ASP A 498 54.61 16.19 -20.04
CA ASP A 498 53.79 15.17 -19.34
C ASP A 498 54.20 13.68 -19.58
N PRO A 499 53.60 12.68 -18.90
CA PRO A 499 53.04 12.63 -17.53
C PRO A 499 53.60 11.42 -16.74
N ASP A 500 53.79 11.59 -15.44
CA ASP A 500 54.21 10.53 -14.52
C ASP A 500 53.03 9.84 -13.84
N ALA A 501 53.31 8.61 -13.44
CA ALA A 501 52.45 7.68 -12.76
C ALA A 501 51.85 8.22 -11.44
N ALA A 502 50.61 7.82 -11.16
CA ALA A 502 50.09 7.75 -9.80
C ALA A 502 50.57 6.46 -9.13
N PRO A 503 50.89 6.51 -7.83
CA PRO A 503 50.01 5.80 -6.91
C PRO A 503 49.74 6.59 -5.63
N ASP A 504 48.52 6.50 -5.10
CA ASP A 504 48.24 6.90 -3.71
C ASP A 504 47.29 5.89 -3.05
N ILE A 505 47.67 5.42 -1.87
CA ILE A 505 46.90 4.52 -1.02
C ILE A 505 46.86 5.09 0.41
N SER A 506 45.62 5.34 0.84
CA SER A 506 45.07 5.23 2.20
C SER A 506 45.22 6.37 3.22
N SER A 507 44.07 6.96 3.57
CA SER A 507 43.50 6.84 4.93
C SER A 507 42.02 7.32 4.98
N HIS A 508 41.10 6.40 5.29
CA HIS A 508 39.63 6.53 5.52
C HIS A 508 39.26 7.34 6.80
N PRO A 509 37.99 7.75 7.08
CA PRO A 509 36.70 7.14 6.68
C PRO A 509 35.56 8.11 6.27
N ASP A 510 34.97 7.89 5.09
CA ASP A 510 33.70 8.54 4.69
C ASP A 510 32.56 7.52 4.68
N GLN A 511 31.53 7.81 5.48
CA GLN A 511 30.19 7.27 5.33
C GLN A 511 29.57 7.90 4.06
N ALA A 512 29.72 7.20 2.93
CA ALA A 512 29.04 7.55 1.70
C ALA A 512 27.59 7.03 1.75
N SER A 513 26.66 7.98 1.79
CA SER A 513 25.26 7.82 1.40
C SER A 513 25.16 7.15 0.03
N THR A 514 24.55 5.98 -0.04
CA THR A 514 24.20 5.29 -1.28
C THR A 514 23.20 6.15 -2.08
N PRO A 515 23.44 6.44 -3.37
CA PRO A 515 22.47 7.15 -4.20
C PRO A 515 21.28 6.23 -4.49
N ILE A 516 20.09 6.77 -4.24
CA ILE A 516 18.80 6.19 -4.62
C ILE A 516 18.80 6.02 -6.15
N SER A 517 18.53 4.80 -6.60
CA SER A 517 18.38 4.43 -8.02
C SER A 517 17.35 5.33 -8.69
N MET A 518 17.74 5.95 -9.81
CA MET A 518 16.85 6.69 -10.70
C MET A 518 16.06 5.68 -11.53
N ASP A 519 14.74 5.63 -11.35
CA ASP A 519 13.83 4.95 -12.26
C ASP A 519 13.87 5.63 -13.63
N ASN A 520 14.37 4.91 -14.64
CA ASN A 520 14.35 5.32 -16.03
C ASN A 520 12.92 5.20 -16.60
N HIS A 521 12.17 6.30 -16.59
CA HIS A 521 11.02 6.46 -17.48
C HIS A 521 11.50 6.70 -18.93
N PRO A 522 10.74 6.26 -19.96
CA PRO A 522 11.11 6.49 -21.35
C PRO A 522 11.15 7.99 -21.63
N VAL A 523 12.34 8.48 -21.92
CA VAL A 523 12.60 9.87 -22.29
C VAL A 523 11.91 10.12 -23.63
N LEU A 524 10.80 10.87 -23.60
CA LEU A 524 10.29 11.57 -24.78
C LEU A 524 11.41 12.45 -25.33
N ASP A 525 11.69 12.30 -26.62
CA ASP A 525 12.70 13.04 -27.39
C ASP A 525 12.74 14.53 -26.99
N ALA A 526 13.94 15.03 -26.68
CA ALA A 526 14.17 16.41 -26.25
C ALA A 526 13.60 17.43 -27.25
N THR A 527 13.54 17.09 -28.53
CA THR A 527 12.92 17.91 -29.58
C THR A 527 11.39 17.99 -29.43
N ALA A 528 10.74 16.89 -29.02
CA ALA A 528 9.29 16.86 -28.75
C ALA A 528 8.92 17.64 -27.48
N LYS A 529 9.75 17.61 -26.44
CA LYS A 529 9.59 18.46 -25.24
C LYS A 529 9.69 19.94 -25.60
N GLN A 530 10.66 20.33 -26.43
CA GLN A 530 10.86 21.73 -26.80
C GLN A 530 9.73 22.26 -27.69
N ALA A 531 9.22 21.43 -28.62
CA ALA A 531 8.06 21.76 -29.43
C ALA A 531 6.77 21.91 -28.59
N ALA A 532 6.57 21.04 -27.59
CA ALA A 532 5.43 21.12 -26.68
C ALA A 532 5.47 22.38 -25.81
N ILE A 533 6.65 22.78 -25.32
CA ILE A 533 6.83 24.00 -24.52
C ILE A 533 6.56 25.24 -25.37
N LEU A 534 7.08 25.30 -26.60
CA LEU A 534 6.83 26.43 -27.51
C LEU A 534 5.34 26.54 -27.89
N ALA A 535 4.68 25.41 -28.15
CA ALA A 535 3.25 25.37 -28.44
C ALA A 535 2.38 25.78 -27.23
N ALA A 536 2.79 25.41 -26.01
CA ALA A 536 2.10 25.80 -24.77
C ALA A 536 2.26 27.30 -24.48
N THR A 537 3.48 27.82 -24.67
CA THR A 537 3.80 29.24 -24.51
C THR A 537 3.00 30.10 -25.48
N GLU A 538 2.84 29.64 -26.72
CA GLU A 538 2.10 30.40 -27.72
C GLU A 538 0.57 30.35 -27.55
N ARG A 539 0.03 29.22 -27.05
CA ARG A 539 -1.38 29.16 -26.60
C ARG A 539 -1.64 30.10 -25.42
N ALA A 540 -0.68 30.25 -24.52
CA ALA A 540 -0.78 31.17 -23.40
C ALA A 540 -0.72 32.65 -23.85
N ARG A 541 0.13 32.97 -24.84
CA ARG A 541 0.18 34.31 -25.45
C ARG A 541 -1.14 34.67 -26.14
N LEU A 542 -1.66 33.79 -26.98
CA LEU A 542 -2.94 34.00 -27.69
C LEU A 542 -4.14 34.10 -26.73
N LYS A 543 -4.12 33.39 -25.59
CA LYS A 543 -5.14 33.54 -24.53
C LYS A 543 -5.06 34.91 -23.83
N ARG A 544 -3.85 35.44 -23.60
CA ARG A 544 -3.63 36.76 -23.00
C ARG A 544 -4.04 37.89 -23.95
N GLU A 545 -3.74 37.76 -25.24
CA GLU A 545 -4.17 38.73 -26.27
C GLU A 545 -5.70 38.74 -26.45
N LYS A 546 -6.36 37.58 -26.42
CA LYS A 546 -7.84 37.50 -26.42
C LYS A 546 -8.49 38.11 -25.18
N HIS A 547 -7.83 38.05 -24.01
CA HIS A 547 -8.33 38.71 -22.80
C HIS A 547 -8.08 40.22 -22.81
N ALA A 548 -6.96 40.68 -23.35
CA ALA A 548 -6.65 42.11 -23.48
C ALA A 548 -7.57 42.82 -24.49
N GLY A 549 -7.96 42.15 -25.57
CA GLY A 549 -8.88 42.72 -26.58
C GLY A 549 -10.33 42.89 -26.07
N LYS A 550 -10.81 42.04 -25.16
CA LYS A 550 -12.18 42.14 -24.61
C LYS A 550 -12.35 43.22 -23.55
N SER A 551 -11.27 43.74 -22.96
CA SER A 551 -11.33 44.77 -21.92
C SER A 551 -11.41 46.20 -22.46
N ARG A 552 -11.29 46.41 -23.78
CA ARG A 552 -11.28 47.75 -24.40
C ARG A 552 -12.59 48.17 -25.08
N ASP A 553 -13.58 47.28 -25.19
CA ASP A 553 -14.83 47.53 -25.94
C ASP A 553 -16.09 47.77 -25.04
N THR A 554 -15.90 48.01 -23.74
CA THR A 554 -17.03 48.28 -22.81
C THR A 554 -16.90 49.62 -22.09
N THR A 555 -16.50 50.66 -22.82
CA THR A 555 -16.71 52.06 -22.42
C THR A 555 -17.17 52.87 -23.63
N HIS A 556 -18.46 52.80 -23.92
CA HIS A 556 -19.26 53.91 -24.43
C HIS A 556 -20.72 53.72 -24.05
#